data_AF-A0A6A4VEL5-F1
#
_entry.id   AF-A0A6A4VEL5-F1
#
_cell.length_a   1.000
_cell.length_b   1.000
_cell.length_c   1.000
_cell.angle_alpha   90.00
_cell.angle_beta   90.00
_cell.angle_gamma   90.00
#
_symmetry.space_group_name_H-M   'P 1'
#
loop_
_entity.id
_entity.type
_entity.pdbx_description
1 polymer ?
#
loop_
_entity_poly.entity_id
_entity_poly.type
_entity_poly.pdbx_seq_one_letter_code
_entity_poly.pdbx_strand_id
1 'polypeptide(L)'
;MAPVQGFWGQPTSTLDWCESNYDVNSYIAEFWNTLSNLSMIVPPLYGIYESCRNQFEVRFTVCFALLIVVGCGSWAFHMTLLYEMQLTDELPMIFCSCFLLYCLADIQHMQTQSHLNWLSVSLVIYSLIFTLSYLLYPNPLLHQAIYGLTTIIITALDVRLVRTQTDRQLWRLFYGGMVCYSTAFLLWNVDNHMCLPISRLRASLPPLLSSPAIAVRYSDLPGGDQCCPVLFHSRLRASLPPLLRPLTQLHAWWHLLAGYASYMHILFCMKIWYNLRQQKAHLTLGKLGLTIRRPEVATNGCKNGHHKTR
;
A
#
# COMPACT_ATOMS: atom_id res chain seq x y z
N MET A 1 29.51 -4.43 6.32
CA MET A 1 29.76 -3.01 6.00
C MET A 1 29.47 -2.22 7.26
N ALA A 2 30.25 -1.19 7.59
CA ALA A 2 29.89 -0.30 8.69
C ALA A 2 28.54 0.37 8.38
N PRO A 3 27.65 0.60 9.36
CA PRO A 3 26.37 1.23 9.10
C PRO A 3 26.60 2.63 8.54
N VAL A 4 26.02 2.92 7.38
CA VAL A 4 26.00 4.27 6.82
C VAL A 4 25.18 5.14 7.76
N GLN A 5 25.82 6.11 8.42
CA GLN A 5 25.13 7.02 9.32
C GLN A 5 24.30 8.00 8.47
N GLY A 6 23.02 7.70 8.31
CA GLY A 6 22.07 8.61 7.66
C GLY A 6 21.54 9.70 8.60
N PHE A 7 20.73 10.60 8.05
CA PHE A 7 20.20 11.78 8.75
C PHE A 7 19.41 11.44 10.02
N TRP A 8 18.65 10.34 10.02
CA TRP A 8 17.76 9.94 11.12
C TRP A 8 18.43 9.13 12.23
N GLY A 9 19.74 8.91 12.15
CA GLY A 9 20.49 8.10 13.12
C GLY A 9 20.58 6.62 12.72
N GLN A 10 20.89 5.78 13.71
CA GLN A 10 21.03 4.34 13.50
C GLN A 10 19.65 3.67 13.45
N PRO A 11 19.41 2.71 12.55
CA PRO A 11 18.18 1.93 12.53
C PRO A 11 17.92 1.27 13.89
N THR A 12 16.69 1.40 14.39
CA THR A 12 16.22 0.76 15.64
C THR A 12 15.08 -0.23 15.39
N SER A 13 14.55 -0.27 14.17
CA SER A 13 13.50 -1.20 13.78
C SER A 13 13.96 -2.67 13.88
N THR A 14 12.97 -3.55 14.06
CA THR A 14 13.19 -5.01 14.04
C THR A 14 13.37 -5.56 12.63
N LEU A 15 13.02 -4.76 11.62
CA LEU A 15 13.08 -5.08 10.20
C LEU A 15 13.94 -4.05 9.45
N ASP A 16 14.71 -4.55 8.50
CA ASP A 16 15.49 -3.81 7.50
C ASP A 16 15.33 -4.58 6.19
N TRP A 17 14.81 -3.95 5.13
CA TRP A 17 14.42 -4.67 3.91
C TRP A 17 15.60 -4.79 2.95
N CYS A 18 15.37 -5.37 1.78
CA CYS A 18 16.48 -5.66 0.87
C CYS A 18 17.07 -4.40 0.19
N GLU A 19 16.37 -3.26 0.21
CA GLU A 19 16.88 -2.03 -0.37
C GLU A 19 18.12 -1.53 0.41
N SER A 20 19.12 -0.98 -0.29
CA SER A 20 20.32 -0.48 0.39
C SER A 20 20.07 0.87 1.04
N ASN A 21 20.34 0.93 2.35
CA ASN A 21 20.10 2.12 3.17
C ASN A 21 20.94 3.32 2.72
N TYR A 22 20.27 4.46 2.51
CA TYR A 22 20.81 5.74 2.11
C TYR A 22 21.61 5.70 0.77
N ASP A 23 21.32 4.75 -0.12
CA ASP A 23 22.00 4.61 -1.43
C ASP A 23 21.73 5.79 -2.37
N VAL A 24 20.52 6.37 -2.30
CA VAL A 24 20.11 7.49 -3.18
C VAL A 24 20.45 8.85 -2.57
N ASN A 25 20.15 9.05 -1.29
CA ASN A 25 20.50 10.26 -0.55
C ASN A 25 20.58 9.99 0.97
N SER A 26 21.14 10.93 1.72
CA SER A 26 21.35 10.80 3.17
C SER A 26 20.09 11.02 4.03
N TYR A 27 18.96 11.44 3.46
CA TYR A 27 17.73 11.79 4.18
C TYR A 27 16.69 10.68 4.21
N ILE A 28 16.69 9.79 3.21
CA ILE A 28 15.72 8.70 3.06
C ILE A 28 16.49 7.38 3.03
N ALA A 29 16.27 6.52 4.03
CA ALA A 29 16.98 5.24 4.14
C ALA A 29 16.68 4.31 2.95
N GLU A 30 15.44 3.91 2.75
CA GLU A 30 15.04 3.06 1.63
C GLU A 30 14.24 3.89 0.62
N PHE A 31 14.92 4.52 -0.34
CA PHE A 31 14.33 5.54 -1.20
C PHE A 31 13.14 5.05 -2.03
N TRP A 32 13.27 3.88 -2.68
CA TRP A 32 12.22 3.35 -3.54
C TRP A 32 11.06 2.78 -2.72
N ASN A 33 11.37 2.07 -1.63
CA ASN A 33 10.35 1.60 -0.68
C ASN A 33 9.57 2.79 -0.10
N THR A 34 10.23 3.89 0.25
CA THR A 34 9.59 5.11 0.74
C THR A 34 8.67 5.74 -0.32
N LEU A 35 9.17 6.02 -1.52
CA LEU A 35 8.42 6.75 -2.56
C LEU A 35 7.24 5.93 -3.09
N SER A 36 7.39 4.62 -3.17
CA SER A 36 6.33 3.73 -3.64
C SER A 36 5.05 3.80 -2.81
N ASN A 37 5.12 4.24 -1.54
CA ASN A 37 3.96 4.45 -0.68
C ASN A 37 3.00 5.55 -1.16
N LEU A 38 3.40 6.38 -2.14
CA LEU A 38 2.47 7.29 -2.83
C LEU A 38 1.26 6.57 -3.42
N SER A 39 1.36 5.28 -3.77
CA SER A 39 0.22 4.47 -4.22
C SER A 39 -0.89 4.32 -3.16
N MET A 40 -0.53 4.38 -1.88
CA MET A 40 -1.45 4.30 -0.73
C MET A 40 -1.92 5.68 -0.26
N ILE A 41 -1.34 6.76 -0.80
CA ILE A 41 -1.67 8.13 -0.39
C ILE A 41 -2.49 8.83 -1.48
N VAL A 42 -1.99 8.88 -2.71
CA VAL A 42 -2.55 9.74 -3.77
C VAL A 42 -3.91 9.22 -4.29
N PRO A 43 -4.07 7.95 -4.70
CA PRO A 43 -5.38 7.44 -5.13
C PRO A 43 -6.45 7.51 -4.02
N PRO A 44 -6.17 7.13 -2.75
CA PRO A 44 -7.14 7.30 -1.67
C PRO A 44 -7.51 8.76 -1.37
N LEU A 45 -6.58 9.72 -1.46
CA LEU A 45 -6.91 11.15 -1.37
C LEU A 45 -7.94 11.56 -2.45
N TYR A 46 -7.74 11.07 -3.68
CA TYR A 46 -8.72 11.28 -4.75
C TYR A 46 -10.05 10.56 -4.48
N GLY A 47 -10.00 9.37 -3.87
CA GLY A 47 -11.17 8.62 -3.40
C GLY A 47 -11.99 9.38 -2.35
N ILE A 48 -11.33 10.05 -1.39
CA ILE A 48 -11.97 10.95 -0.42
C ILE A 48 -12.64 12.12 -1.15
N TYR A 49 -11.91 12.79 -2.04
CA TYR A 49 -12.45 13.91 -2.82
C TYR A 49 -13.73 13.51 -3.58
N GLU A 50 -13.71 12.39 -4.31
CA GLU A 50 -14.88 11.90 -5.04
C GLU A 50 -16.00 11.44 -4.08
N SER A 51 -15.66 10.87 -2.93
CA SER A 51 -16.66 10.46 -1.92
C SER A 51 -17.40 11.66 -1.33
N CYS A 52 -16.68 12.73 -1.01
CA CYS A 52 -17.29 13.98 -0.56
C CYS A 52 -18.13 14.63 -1.65
N ARG A 53 -17.61 14.70 -2.90
CA ARG A 53 -18.30 15.31 -4.04
C ARG A 53 -19.61 14.59 -4.38
N ASN A 54 -19.62 13.25 -4.35
CA ASN A 54 -20.78 12.44 -4.71
C ASN A 54 -21.71 12.16 -3.50
N GLN A 55 -21.39 12.68 -2.31
CA GLN A 55 -22.12 12.44 -1.06
C GLN A 55 -22.28 10.94 -0.79
N PHE A 56 -21.17 10.21 -0.87
CA PHE A 56 -21.12 8.82 -0.45
C PHE A 56 -21.08 8.69 1.08
N GLU A 57 -21.30 7.48 1.56
CA GLU A 57 -21.35 7.21 2.98
C GLU A 57 -19.96 7.37 3.61
N VAL A 58 -19.94 8.03 4.78
CA VAL A 58 -18.72 8.40 5.50
C VAL A 58 -17.82 7.20 5.78
N ARG A 59 -18.38 6.00 5.95
CA ARG A 59 -17.60 4.77 6.16
C ARG A 59 -16.53 4.56 5.09
N PHE A 60 -16.83 4.84 3.82
CA PHE A 60 -15.88 4.61 2.73
C PHE A 60 -14.81 5.70 2.67
N THR A 61 -15.17 6.93 3.04
CA THR A 61 -14.20 8.00 3.30
C THR A 61 -13.23 7.61 4.42
N VAL A 62 -13.73 6.97 5.49
CA VAL A 62 -12.89 6.44 6.58
C VAL A 62 -11.98 5.33 6.07
N CYS A 63 -12.44 4.40 5.23
CA CYS A 63 -11.56 3.39 4.62
C CYS A 63 -10.41 4.02 3.83
N PHE A 64 -10.69 5.03 3.00
CA PHE A 64 -9.63 5.74 2.27
C PHE A 64 -8.68 6.48 3.22
N ALA A 65 -9.19 7.11 4.27
CA ALA A 65 -8.36 7.79 5.26
C ALA A 65 -7.45 6.80 6.01
N LEU A 66 -7.95 5.63 6.40
CA LEU A 66 -7.15 4.59 7.04
C LEU A 66 -6.05 4.05 6.12
N LEU A 67 -6.33 3.89 4.82
CA LEU A 67 -5.31 3.51 3.84
C LEU A 67 -4.22 4.60 3.69
N ILE A 68 -4.59 5.88 3.75
CA ILE A 68 -3.60 6.98 3.79
C ILE A 68 -2.75 6.91 5.05
N VAL A 69 -3.35 6.59 6.21
CA VAL A 69 -2.60 6.42 7.46
C VAL A 69 -1.56 5.30 7.32
N VAL A 70 -1.93 4.16 6.73
CA VAL A 70 -0.98 3.08 6.40
C VAL A 70 0.13 3.60 5.48
N GLY A 71 -0.22 4.28 4.39
CA GLY A 71 0.77 4.83 3.44
C GLY A 71 1.73 5.84 4.06
N CYS A 72 1.24 6.74 4.92
CA CYS A 72 2.08 7.71 5.63
C CYS A 72 2.97 7.03 6.68
N GLY A 73 2.44 6.03 7.39
CA GLY A 73 3.21 5.23 8.36
C GLY A 73 4.34 4.45 7.68
N SER A 74 4.02 3.74 6.60
CA SER A 74 5.01 3.05 5.76
C SER A 74 6.06 4.00 5.20
N TRP A 75 5.64 5.17 4.69
CA TRP A 75 6.60 6.20 4.25
C TRP A 75 7.55 6.59 5.37
N ALA A 76 7.02 6.93 6.55
CA ALA A 76 7.83 7.32 7.69
C ALA A 76 8.79 6.20 8.10
N PHE A 77 8.32 4.96 8.14
CA PHE A 77 9.13 3.79 8.47
C PHE A 77 10.29 3.59 7.49
N HIS A 78 10.03 3.49 6.19
CA HIS A 78 11.09 3.27 5.20
C HIS A 78 12.04 4.47 5.04
N MET A 79 11.59 5.67 5.41
CA MET A 79 12.45 6.85 5.42
C MET A 79 13.45 6.83 6.57
N THR A 80 13.06 6.33 7.76
CA THR A 80 13.86 6.48 8.99
C THR A 80 14.42 5.17 9.55
N LEU A 81 13.78 4.03 9.28
CA LEU A 81 14.04 2.71 9.90
C LEU A 81 14.05 2.75 11.44
N LEU A 82 13.13 3.53 12.01
CA LEU A 82 12.96 3.66 13.46
C LEU A 82 11.82 2.76 13.93
N TYR A 83 11.99 2.13 15.08
CA TYR A 83 11.00 1.23 15.67
C TYR A 83 9.63 1.92 15.89
N GLU A 84 9.63 3.16 16.33
CA GLU A 84 8.40 3.95 16.52
C GLU A 84 7.65 4.14 15.20
N MET A 85 8.38 4.35 14.10
CA MET A 85 7.78 4.48 12.78
C MET A 85 7.34 3.12 12.22
N GLN A 86 8.06 2.03 12.53
CA GLN A 86 7.61 0.67 12.22
C GLN A 86 6.23 0.38 12.83
N LEU A 87 5.99 0.80 14.07
CA LEU A 87 4.66 0.67 14.70
C LEU A 87 3.59 1.47 13.96
N THR A 88 3.93 2.65 13.43
CA THR A 88 2.99 3.47 12.63
C THR A 88 2.72 2.89 11.25
N ASP A 89 3.54 1.97 10.75
CA ASP A 89 3.28 1.22 9.53
C ASP A 89 2.40 -0.01 9.81
N GLU A 90 2.83 -0.88 10.71
CA GLU A 90 2.22 -2.20 10.91
C GLU A 90 0.89 -2.17 11.70
N LEU A 91 0.77 -1.33 12.75
CA LEU A 91 -0.47 -1.29 13.54
C LEU A 91 -1.67 -0.78 12.72
N PRO A 92 -1.55 0.31 11.94
CA PRO A 92 -2.66 0.76 11.09
C PRO A 92 -3.10 -0.24 10.02
N MET A 93 -2.24 -1.15 9.56
CA MET A 93 -2.64 -2.22 8.64
C MET A 93 -3.71 -3.12 9.28
N ILE A 94 -3.57 -3.46 10.56
CA ILE A 94 -4.57 -4.23 11.30
C ILE A 94 -5.83 -3.40 11.50
N PHE A 95 -5.72 -2.14 11.93
CA PHE A 95 -6.89 -1.29 12.19
C PHE A 95 -7.72 -1.05 10.93
N CYS A 96 -7.04 -0.79 9.79
CA CYS A 96 -7.67 -0.67 8.49
C CYS A 96 -8.39 -1.96 8.09
N SER A 97 -7.74 -3.11 8.26
CA SER A 97 -8.33 -4.42 7.95
C SER A 97 -9.56 -4.74 8.80
N CYS A 98 -9.52 -4.44 10.10
CA CYS A 98 -10.66 -4.60 10.99
C CYS A 98 -11.84 -3.71 10.58
N PHE A 99 -11.60 -2.44 10.26
CA PHE A 99 -12.66 -1.54 9.82
C PHE A 99 -13.27 -1.96 8.47
N LEU A 100 -12.44 -2.47 7.57
CA LEU A 100 -12.87 -3.01 6.28
C LEU A 100 -13.69 -4.30 6.45
N LEU A 101 -13.27 -5.17 7.35
CA LEU A 101 -14.02 -6.38 7.74
C LEU A 101 -15.38 -6.03 8.33
N TYR A 102 -15.47 -4.99 9.16
CA TYR A 102 -16.76 -4.45 9.63
C TYR A 102 -17.64 -3.99 8.47
N CYS A 103 -17.10 -3.23 7.51
CA CYS A 103 -17.85 -2.77 6.35
C CYS A 103 -18.38 -3.93 5.49
N LEU A 104 -17.55 -4.97 5.25
CA LEU A 104 -17.94 -6.16 4.51
C LEU A 104 -19.01 -6.98 5.23
N ALA A 105 -18.88 -7.15 6.54
CA ALA A 105 -19.87 -7.85 7.34
C ALA A 105 -21.22 -7.11 7.33
N ASP A 106 -21.22 -5.77 7.35
CA ASP A 106 -22.44 -4.96 7.24
C ASP A 106 -23.09 -5.08 5.84
N ILE A 107 -22.28 -5.07 4.77
CA ILE A 107 -22.74 -5.37 3.41
C ILE A 107 -23.40 -6.76 3.37
N GLN A 108 -22.76 -7.77 3.95
CA GLN A 108 -23.30 -9.12 3.98
C GLN A 108 -24.59 -9.19 4.80
N HIS A 109 -24.65 -8.51 5.95
CA HIS A 109 -25.85 -8.45 6.78
C HIS A 109 -27.05 -7.90 6.02
N MET A 110 -26.86 -6.82 5.24
CA MET A 110 -27.93 -6.31 4.37
C MET A 110 -28.48 -7.37 3.43
N GLN A 111 -27.65 -8.31 2.98
CA GLN A 111 -28.03 -9.39 2.07
C GLN A 111 -28.67 -10.58 2.80
N THR A 112 -28.19 -10.94 4.00
CA THR A 112 -28.58 -12.18 4.71
C THR A 112 -29.48 -11.95 5.93
N GLN A 113 -29.76 -10.71 6.33
CA GLN A 113 -30.57 -10.34 7.50
C GLN A 113 -30.03 -10.90 8.85
N SER A 114 -28.72 -11.09 8.98
CA SER A 114 -28.06 -11.72 10.17
C SER A 114 -27.62 -10.73 11.27
N HIS A 115 -27.92 -10.93 12.55
CA HIS A 115 -27.56 -9.99 13.63
C HIS A 115 -26.04 -9.66 13.74
N LEU A 116 -25.68 -8.37 13.80
CA LEU A 116 -24.29 -7.86 13.88
C LEU A 116 -23.92 -7.17 15.22
N ASN A 117 -24.76 -7.30 16.24
CA ASN A 117 -24.82 -6.36 17.38
C ASN A 117 -23.52 -6.18 18.19
N TRP A 118 -22.55 -7.09 18.08
CA TRP A 118 -21.28 -7.03 18.83
C TRP A 118 -20.02 -6.99 17.96
N LEU A 119 -20.14 -7.02 16.63
CA LEU A 119 -18.98 -7.19 15.75
C LEU A 119 -17.98 -6.02 15.87
N SER A 120 -18.46 -4.78 15.87
CA SER A 120 -17.59 -3.60 15.99
C SER A 120 -16.81 -3.59 17.30
N VAL A 121 -17.47 -3.94 18.41
CA VAL A 121 -16.85 -4.07 19.73
C VAL A 121 -15.80 -5.18 19.73
N SER A 122 -16.11 -6.35 19.17
CA SER A 122 -15.16 -7.46 19.07
C SER A 122 -13.92 -7.11 18.24
N LEU A 123 -14.08 -6.35 17.14
CA LEU A 123 -12.97 -5.92 16.29
C LEU A 123 -12.07 -4.87 16.96
N VAL A 124 -12.66 -3.98 17.78
CA VAL A 124 -11.89 -3.05 18.62
C VAL A 124 -11.10 -3.81 19.68
N ILE A 125 -11.72 -4.74 20.39
CA ILE A 125 -11.04 -5.59 21.39
C ILE A 125 -9.92 -6.39 20.73
N TYR A 126 -10.17 -6.99 19.57
CA TYR A 126 -9.16 -7.70 18.79
C TYR A 126 -7.95 -6.80 18.44
N SER A 127 -8.20 -5.59 17.95
CA SER A 127 -7.16 -4.61 17.62
C SER A 127 -6.34 -4.20 18.86
N LEU A 128 -6.99 -4.04 20.02
CA LEU A 128 -6.32 -3.70 21.28
C LEU A 128 -5.47 -4.85 21.80
N ILE A 129 -5.99 -6.09 21.77
CA ILE A 129 -5.24 -7.29 22.17
C ILE A 129 -4.01 -7.46 21.29
N PHE A 130 -4.17 -7.32 19.96
CA PHE A 130 -3.03 -7.36 19.03
C PHE A 130 -2.01 -6.26 19.33
N THR A 131 -2.46 -5.02 19.51
CA THR A 131 -1.55 -3.90 19.78
C THR A 131 -0.74 -4.14 21.05
N LEU A 132 -1.41 -4.55 22.14
CA LEU A 132 -0.73 -4.83 23.40
C LEU A 132 0.23 -6.01 23.28
N SER A 133 -0.17 -7.10 22.61
CA SER A 133 0.71 -8.26 22.44
C SER A 133 1.93 -7.92 21.58
N TYR A 134 1.76 -7.10 20.54
CA TYR A 134 2.85 -6.67 19.67
C TYR A 134 3.83 -5.72 20.35
N LEU A 135 3.33 -4.81 21.20
CA LEU A 135 4.19 -3.93 22.00
C LEU A 135 4.99 -4.68 23.07
N LEU A 136 4.43 -5.76 23.64
CA LEU A 136 5.11 -6.60 24.62
C LEU A 136 6.07 -7.61 23.98
N TYR A 137 5.78 -8.05 22.75
CA TYR A 137 6.56 -9.02 22.00
C TYR A 137 6.65 -8.60 20.53
N PRO A 138 7.62 -7.72 20.19
CA PRO A 138 7.75 -7.14 18.86
C PRO A 138 8.38 -8.12 17.88
N ASN A 139 7.62 -9.15 17.52
CA ASN A 139 8.00 -10.15 16.55
C ASN A 139 7.19 -9.95 15.25
N PRO A 140 7.83 -9.50 14.16
CA PRO A 140 7.16 -9.26 12.87
C PRO A 140 6.34 -10.44 12.34
N LEU A 141 6.71 -11.68 12.69
CA LEU A 141 5.95 -12.87 12.29
C LEU A 141 4.55 -12.91 12.93
N LEU A 142 4.40 -12.37 14.14
CA LEU A 142 3.10 -12.25 14.82
C LEU A 142 2.19 -11.32 14.02
N HIS A 143 2.69 -10.14 13.64
CA HIS A 143 1.96 -9.20 12.79
C HIS A 143 1.59 -9.85 11.44
N GLN A 144 2.54 -10.46 10.74
CA GLN A 144 2.31 -11.11 9.45
C GLN A 144 1.26 -12.22 9.51
N ALA A 145 1.29 -13.07 10.55
CA ALA A 145 0.33 -14.15 10.72
C ALA A 145 -1.09 -13.62 10.97
N ILE A 146 -1.22 -12.61 11.84
CA ILE A 146 -2.50 -11.99 12.20
C ILE A 146 -3.09 -11.21 11.03
N TYR A 147 -2.28 -10.41 10.34
CA TYR A 147 -2.67 -9.71 9.13
C TYR A 147 -3.07 -10.67 8.00
N GLY A 148 -2.27 -11.73 7.78
CA GLY A 148 -2.53 -12.76 6.79
C GLY A 148 -3.84 -13.50 7.04
N LEU A 149 -4.10 -13.92 8.28
CA LEU A 149 -5.36 -14.56 8.65
C LEU A 149 -6.56 -13.62 8.42
N THR A 150 -6.44 -12.35 8.82
CA THR A 150 -7.50 -11.35 8.60
C THR A 150 -7.77 -11.14 7.11
N THR A 151 -6.71 -11.07 6.30
CA THR A 151 -6.80 -10.93 4.84
C THR A 151 -7.48 -12.13 4.18
N ILE A 152 -7.20 -13.36 4.66
CA ILE A 152 -7.89 -14.58 4.20
C ILE A 152 -9.38 -14.52 4.51
N ILE A 153 -9.76 -14.08 5.71
CA ILE A 153 -11.16 -13.92 6.11
C ILE A 153 -11.86 -12.89 5.21
N ILE A 154 -11.25 -11.72 5.03
CA ILE A 154 -11.75 -10.66 4.12
C ILE A 154 -11.96 -11.23 2.72
N THR A 155 -10.96 -11.91 2.15
CA THR A 155 -11.03 -12.51 0.81
C THR A 155 -12.16 -13.54 0.71
N ALA A 156 -12.35 -14.36 1.74
CA ALA A 156 -13.43 -15.35 1.77
C ALA A 156 -14.82 -14.68 1.76
N LEU A 157 -14.98 -13.54 2.45
CA LEU A 157 -16.20 -12.74 2.41
C LEU A 157 -16.40 -12.08 1.05
N ASP A 158 -15.33 -11.51 0.46
CA ASP A 158 -15.39 -10.93 -0.88
C ASP A 158 -15.84 -11.96 -1.93
N VAL A 159 -15.31 -13.18 -1.86
CA VAL A 159 -15.71 -14.29 -2.75
C VAL A 159 -17.20 -14.64 -2.56
N ARG A 160 -17.69 -14.68 -1.32
CA ARG A 160 -19.12 -14.93 -1.06
C ARG A 160 -20.00 -13.82 -1.61
N LEU A 161 -19.59 -12.57 -1.44
CA LEU A 161 -20.31 -11.38 -1.87
C LEU A 161 -20.31 -11.22 -3.38
N VAL A 162 -19.16 -11.32 -4.05
CA VAL A 162 -19.08 -11.13 -5.52
C VAL A 162 -19.88 -12.18 -6.28
N ARG A 163 -19.96 -13.41 -5.75
CA ARG A 163 -20.75 -14.51 -6.33
C ARG A 163 -22.25 -14.24 -6.37
N THR A 164 -22.76 -13.30 -5.59
CA THR A 164 -24.19 -12.93 -5.59
C THR A 164 -24.50 -11.83 -6.60
N GLN A 165 -23.48 -11.32 -7.30
CA GLN A 165 -23.56 -10.13 -8.14
C GLN A 165 -23.35 -10.47 -9.62
N THR A 166 -24.11 -9.83 -10.50
CA THR A 166 -24.01 -9.98 -11.96
C THR A 166 -23.25 -8.84 -12.64
N ASP A 167 -22.88 -7.80 -11.89
CA ASP A 167 -22.23 -6.60 -12.42
C ASP A 167 -20.78 -6.87 -12.85
N ARG A 168 -20.51 -6.75 -14.16
CA ARG A 168 -19.17 -6.96 -14.74
C ARG A 168 -18.12 -5.99 -14.21
N GLN A 169 -18.49 -4.76 -13.84
CA GLN A 169 -17.53 -3.79 -13.27
C GLN A 169 -17.04 -4.27 -11.90
N LEU A 170 -17.93 -4.87 -11.11
CA LEU A 170 -17.60 -5.43 -9.81
C LEU A 170 -16.64 -6.62 -9.93
N TRP A 171 -16.91 -7.54 -10.86
CA TRP A 171 -16.01 -8.66 -11.14
C TRP A 171 -14.62 -8.22 -11.61
N ARG A 172 -14.53 -7.14 -12.41
CA ARG A 172 -13.25 -6.56 -12.81
C ARG A 172 -12.48 -5.97 -11.63
N LEU A 173 -13.15 -5.28 -10.70
CA LEU A 173 -12.52 -4.78 -9.47
C LEU A 173 -12.01 -5.93 -8.61
N PHE A 174 -12.84 -6.97 -8.42
CA PHE A 174 -12.47 -8.15 -7.64
C PHE A 174 -11.23 -8.86 -8.24
N TYR A 175 -11.28 -9.28 -9.51
CA TYR A 175 -10.16 -9.99 -10.12
C TYR A 175 -8.92 -9.10 -10.27
N GLY A 176 -9.09 -7.83 -10.62
CA GLY A 176 -7.99 -6.86 -10.70
C GLY A 176 -7.29 -6.70 -9.35
N GLY A 177 -8.06 -6.54 -8.26
CA GLY A 177 -7.56 -6.51 -6.90
C GLY A 177 -6.81 -7.78 -6.51
N MET A 178 -7.43 -8.95 -6.74
CA MET A 178 -6.82 -10.25 -6.41
C MET A 178 -5.50 -10.49 -7.14
N VAL A 179 -5.43 -10.18 -8.43
CA VAL A 179 -4.19 -10.33 -9.22
C VAL A 179 -3.12 -9.37 -8.72
N CYS A 180 -3.47 -8.10 -8.48
CA CYS A 180 -2.51 -7.11 -7.98
C CYS A 180 -1.96 -7.51 -6.62
N TYR A 181 -2.83 -7.84 -5.65
CA TYR A 181 -2.43 -8.21 -4.30
C TYR A 181 -1.62 -9.52 -4.26
N SER A 182 -2.03 -10.53 -5.03
CA SER A 182 -1.30 -11.81 -5.09
C SER A 182 0.08 -11.65 -5.72
N THR A 183 0.17 -10.83 -6.77
CA THR A 183 1.46 -10.49 -7.40
C THR A 183 2.34 -9.72 -6.43
N ALA A 184 1.76 -8.76 -5.71
CA ALA A 184 2.46 -8.05 -4.66
C ALA A 184 3.06 -9.06 -3.67
N PHE A 185 2.24 -9.94 -3.10
CA PHE A 185 2.68 -10.88 -2.06
C PHE A 185 3.78 -11.80 -2.55
N LEU A 186 3.72 -12.22 -3.81
CA LEU A 186 4.81 -12.96 -4.45
C LEU A 186 6.10 -12.14 -4.48
N LEU A 187 6.05 -10.88 -4.94
CA LEU A 187 7.23 -10.00 -5.00
C LEU A 187 7.82 -9.74 -3.61
N TRP A 188 6.98 -9.54 -2.60
CA TRP A 188 7.41 -9.42 -1.20
C TRP A 188 8.17 -10.66 -0.72
N ASN A 189 7.66 -11.87 -1.00
CA ASN A 189 8.37 -13.11 -0.64
C ASN A 189 9.69 -13.26 -1.40
N VAL A 190 9.73 -12.90 -2.68
CA VAL A 190 10.98 -12.94 -3.47
C VAL A 190 12.01 -11.96 -2.91
N ASP A 191 11.60 -10.75 -2.51
CA ASP A 191 12.49 -9.78 -1.88
C ASP A 191 13.11 -10.34 -0.58
N ASN A 192 12.28 -10.94 0.28
CA ASN A 192 12.74 -11.54 1.55
C ASN A 192 13.68 -12.74 1.35
N HIS A 193 13.32 -13.68 0.47
CA HIS A 193 14.07 -14.94 0.32
C HIS A 193 15.26 -14.85 -0.64
N MET A 194 15.21 -13.94 -1.63
CA MET A 194 16.24 -13.80 -2.66
C MET A 194 17.02 -12.49 -2.52
N CYS A 195 17.04 -11.89 -1.32
CA CYS A 195 17.69 -10.60 -1.14
C CYS A 195 19.18 -10.61 -1.54
N LEU A 196 19.95 -11.62 -1.12
CA LEU A 196 21.39 -11.67 -1.43
C LEU A 196 21.66 -11.74 -2.96
N PRO A 197 21.01 -12.63 -3.73
CA PRO A 197 21.08 -12.59 -5.20
C PRO A 197 20.67 -11.23 -5.81
N ILE A 198 19.56 -10.66 -5.35
CA ILE A 198 19.04 -9.38 -5.86
C ILE A 198 20.02 -8.23 -5.59
N SER A 199 20.58 -8.15 -4.38
CA SER A 199 21.56 -7.14 -4.00
C SER A 199 22.86 -7.27 -4.79
N ARG A 200 23.31 -8.49 -5.10
CA ARG A 200 24.46 -8.71 -6.00
C ARG A 200 24.17 -8.23 -7.43
N LEU A 201 22.96 -8.49 -7.94
CA LEU A 201 22.53 -7.96 -9.22
C LEU A 201 22.52 -6.43 -9.22
N ARG A 202 21.94 -5.79 -8.19
CA ARG A 202 21.92 -4.32 -8.05
C ARG A 202 23.32 -3.70 -7.99
N ALA A 203 24.25 -4.33 -7.29
CA ALA A 203 25.64 -3.89 -7.24
C ALA A 203 26.29 -3.88 -8.64
N SER A 204 25.87 -4.76 -9.56
CA SER A 204 26.35 -4.77 -10.93
C SER A 204 25.70 -3.74 -11.87
N LEU A 205 24.60 -3.09 -11.45
CA LEU A 205 23.89 -2.09 -12.27
C LEU A 205 24.47 -0.68 -12.07
N PRO A 206 24.46 0.18 -13.12
CA PRO A 206 24.85 1.57 -12.98
C PRO A 206 23.83 2.35 -12.13
N PRO A 207 24.29 3.34 -11.34
CA PRO A 207 23.39 4.20 -10.57
C PRO A 207 22.53 5.08 -11.50
N LEU A 208 21.27 5.31 -11.12
CA LEU A 208 20.30 6.11 -11.89
C LEU A 208 20.49 7.61 -11.75
N LEU A 209 20.74 8.03 -10.52
CA LEU A 209 21.14 9.38 -10.18
C LEU A 209 22.63 9.30 -9.87
N SER A 210 23.42 10.22 -10.41
CA SER A 210 24.79 10.42 -9.96
C SER A 210 24.71 10.85 -8.50
N SER A 211 24.69 9.89 -7.58
CA SER A 211 25.05 10.18 -6.20
C SER A 211 26.45 10.79 -6.30
N PRO A 212 26.71 11.96 -5.70
CA PRO A 212 28.07 12.38 -5.47
C PRO A 212 28.65 11.28 -4.59
N ALA A 213 29.26 10.29 -5.24
CA ALA A 213 29.81 9.16 -4.55
C ALA A 213 30.69 9.75 -3.46
N ILE A 214 30.49 9.27 -2.24
CA ILE A 214 31.57 9.16 -1.27
C ILE A 214 32.65 8.41 -2.03
N ALA A 215 33.49 9.16 -2.74
CA ALA A 215 34.68 8.69 -3.36
C ALA A 215 35.53 8.31 -2.16
N VAL A 216 35.49 7.03 -1.78
CA VAL A 216 36.52 6.44 -0.94
C VAL A 216 37.81 6.73 -1.71
N ARG A 217 38.53 7.76 -1.25
CA ARG A 217 39.84 8.09 -1.80
C ARG A 217 40.68 6.84 -1.59
N TYR A 218 41.19 6.31 -2.70
CA TYR A 218 42.06 5.14 -2.73
C TYR A 218 43.41 5.39 -2.01
N SER A 219 43.60 6.55 -1.38
CA SER A 219 44.84 6.96 -0.73
C SER A 219 45.07 6.33 0.65
N ASP A 220 44.11 5.60 1.22
CA ASP A 220 44.18 5.14 2.61
C ASP A 220 44.40 3.61 2.78
N LEU A 221 44.75 2.88 1.71
CA LEU A 221 45.06 1.45 1.79
C LEU A 221 46.56 1.18 1.55
N PRO A 222 47.28 0.57 2.52
CA PRO A 222 48.65 0.16 2.31
C PRO A 222 48.71 -1.08 1.40
N GLY A 223 49.68 -1.03 0.48
CA GLY A 223 50.04 -2.00 -0.56
C GLY A 223 49.52 -3.45 -0.50
N GLY A 224 49.09 -3.96 -1.66
CA GLY A 224 48.92 -5.38 -1.92
C GLY A 224 48.14 -5.65 -3.20
N ASP A 225 48.78 -6.30 -4.16
CA ASP A 225 48.25 -6.64 -5.49
C ASP A 225 46.87 -7.31 -5.46
N GLN A 226 45.84 -6.62 -5.97
CA GLN A 226 44.52 -7.21 -6.23
C GLN A 226 43.80 -6.53 -7.42
N CYS A 227 44.48 -6.47 -8.57
CA CYS A 227 43.83 -6.16 -9.84
C CYS A 227 43.11 -7.42 -10.37
N CYS A 228 41.83 -7.67 -9.99
CA CYS A 228 40.86 -8.42 -10.84
C CYS A 228 39.40 -8.65 -10.35
N PRO A 229 38.77 -7.79 -9.53
CA PRO A 229 37.29 -7.73 -9.52
C PRO A 229 36.69 -6.46 -10.13
N VAL A 230 37.46 -5.38 -10.22
CA VAL A 230 36.94 -4.03 -10.52
C VAL A 230 36.71 -3.81 -12.03
N LEU A 231 37.57 -4.39 -12.89
CA LEU A 231 37.52 -4.21 -14.34
C LEU A 231 36.32 -4.94 -14.99
N PHE A 232 35.95 -6.14 -14.54
CA PHE A 232 34.81 -6.89 -15.10
C PHE A 232 33.47 -6.21 -14.79
N HIS A 233 33.29 -5.73 -13.56
CA HIS A 233 32.11 -4.96 -13.16
C HIS A 233 31.96 -3.64 -13.93
N SER A 234 33.06 -3.00 -14.32
CA SER A 234 33.02 -1.75 -15.08
C SER A 234 32.46 -1.91 -16.50
N ARG A 235 32.77 -3.03 -17.19
CA ARG A 235 32.27 -3.30 -18.55
C ARG A 235 30.79 -3.69 -18.56
N LEU A 236 30.34 -4.49 -17.59
CA LEU A 236 28.93 -4.85 -17.44
C LEU A 236 28.05 -3.64 -17.06
N ARG A 237 28.52 -2.78 -16.14
CA ARG A 237 27.82 -1.52 -15.80
C ARG A 237 27.61 -0.61 -17.00
N ALA A 238 28.58 -0.54 -17.91
CA ALA A 238 28.49 0.29 -19.11
C ALA A 238 27.45 -0.23 -20.13
N SER A 239 27.10 -1.52 -20.07
CA SER A 239 26.17 -2.17 -21.02
C SER A 239 24.72 -2.28 -20.53
N LEU A 240 24.45 -2.06 -19.23
CA LEU A 240 23.12 -2.27 -18.65
C LEU A 240 22.37 -0.94 -18.44
N PRO A 241 21.06 -0.87 -18.74
CA PRO A 241 20.30 0.36 -18.56
C PRO A 241 20.13 0.72 -17.07
N PRO A 242 20.34 1.98 -16.66
CA PRO A 242 20.16 2.43 -15.28
C PRO A 242 18.75 2.18 -14.72
N LEU A 243 17.74 2.22 -15.59
CA LEU A 243 16.34 1.91 -15.29
C LEU A 243 16.10 0.50 -14.72
N LEU A 244 17.07 -0.41 -14.77
CA LEU A 244 16.93 -1.72 -14.15
C LEU A 244 16.99 -1.68 -12.63
N ARG A 245 17.63 -0.68 -12.02
CA ARG A 245 17.76 -0.62 -10.54
C ARG A 245 16.40 -0.56 -9.83
N PRO A 246 15.47 0.35 -10.16
CA PRO A 246 14.17 0.44 -9.50
C PRO A 246 13.30 -0.78 -9.79
N LEU A 247 13.47 -1.42 -10.96
CA LEU A 247 12.74 -2.66 -11.29
C LEU A 247 13.10 -3.81 -10.35
N THR A 248 14.31 -3.82 -9.80
CA THR A 248 14.73 -4.84 -8.84
C THR A 248 14.29 -4.56 -7.41
N GLN A 249 13.70 -3.40 -7.09
CA GLN A 249 13.21 -3.04 -5.75
C GLN A 249 11.86 -3.71 -5.49
N LEU A 250 11.85 -5.02 -5.26
CA LEU A 250 10.62 -5.82 -5.26
C LEU A 250 9.69 -5.47 -4.09
N HIS A 251 10.25 -5.05 -2.95
CA HIS A 251 9.46 -4.51 -1.84
C HIS A 251 8.75 -3.19 -2.19
N ALA A 252 9.38 -2.31 -3.00
CA ALA A 252 8.71 -1.12 -3.52
C ALA A 252 7.54 -1.48 -4.47
N TRP A 253 7.70 -2.52 -5.29
CA TRP A 253 6.61 -3.05 -6.12
C TRP A 253 5.48 -3.66 -5.28
N TRP A 254 5.79 -4.24 -4.12
CA TRP A 254 4.80 -4.67 -3.14
C TRP A 254 3.92 -3.49 -2.71
N HIS A 255 4.48 -2.34 -2.31
CA HIS A 255 3.67 -1.16 -1.94
C HIS A 255 2.80 -0.65 -3.08
N LEU A 256 3.34 -0.58 -4.31
CA LEU A 256 2.58 -0.12 -5.47
C LEU A 256 1.36 -1.02 -5.73
N LEU A 257 1.57 -2.33 -5.75
CA LEU A 257 0.54 -3.30 -6.11
C LEU A 257 -0.44 -3.56 -4.97
N ALA A 258 0.04 -3.76 -3.74
CA ALA A 258 -0.81 -3.97 -2.56
C ALA A 258 -1.60 -2.70 -2.21
N GLY A 259 -0.99 -1.52 -2.33
CA GLY A 259 -1.67 -0.24 -2.14
C GLY A 259 -2.78 0.00 -3.15
N TYR A 260 -2.51 -0.22 -4.44
CA TYR A 260 -3.53 -0.08 -5.47
C TYR A 260 -4.61 -1.18 -5.39
N ALA A 261 -4.26 -2.40 -5.00
CA ALA A 261 -5.22 -3.47 -4.74
C ALA A 261 -6.16 -3.11 -3.57
N SER A 262 -5.62 -2.55 -2.48
CA SER A 262 -6.41 -2.09 -1.34
C SER A 262 -7.35 -0.95 -1.72
N TYR A 263 -6.88 0.00 -2.56
CA TYR A 263 -7.74 1.02 -3.16
C TYR A 263 -8.88 0.43 -3.99
N MET A 264 -8.58 -0.53 -4.87
CA MET A 264 -9.59 -1.25 -5.66
C MET A 264 -10.57 -2.03 -4.79
N HIS A 265 -10.13 -2.58 -3.66
CA HIS A 265 -10.98 -3.28 -2.71
C HIS A 265 -11.96 -2.34 -2.00
N ILE A 266 -11.53 -1.13 -1.62
CA ILE A 266 -12.45 -0.10 -1.10
C ILE A 266 -13.51 0.25 -2.16
N LEU A 267 -13.10 0.43 -3.43
CA LEU A 267 -14.05 0.65 -4.54
C LEU A 267 -14.99 -0.55 -4.74
N PHE A 268 -14.51 -1.79 -4.60
CA PHE A 268 -15.33 -3.00 -4.64
C PHE A 268 -16.42 -2.96 -3.55
N CYS A 269 -16.05 -2.67 -2.30
CA CYS A 269 -16.97 -2.54 -1.18
C CYS A 269 -18.01 -1.43 -1.40
N MET A 270 -17.57 -0.27 -1.91
CA MET A 270 -18.48 0.82 -2.28
C MET A 270 -19.47 0.38 -3.37
N LYS A 271 -18.97 -0.24 -4.44
CA LYS A 271 -19.79 -0.63 -5.59
C LYS A 271 -20.87 -1.63 -5.20
N ILE A 272 -20.52 -2.66 -4.44
CA ILE A 272 -21.51 -3.65 -3.98
C ILE A 272 -22.54 -3.03 -3.04
N TRP A 273 -22.12 -2.16 -2.11
CA TRP A 273 -23.02 -1.46 -1.20
C TRP A 273 -24.09 -0.66 -1.95
N TYR A 274 -23.68 0.14 -2.94
CA TYR A 274 -24.62 0.95 -3.72
C TYR A 274 -25.48 0.11 -4.67
N ASN A 275 -24.94 -0.99 -5.22
CA ASN A 275 -25.72 -1.94 -6.01
C ASN A 275 -26.85 -2.56 -5.17
N LEU A 276 -26.56 -3.01 -3.94
CA LEU A 276 -27.57 -3.58 -3.03
C LEU A 276 -28.65 -2.57 -2.63
N ARG A 277 -28.30 -1.29 -2.54
CA ARG A 277 -29.24 -0.19 -2.27
C ARG A 277 -30.01 0.32 -3.49
N GLN A 278 -29.85 -0.32 -4.65
CA GLN A 278 -30.43 0.12 -5.92
C GLN A 278 -30.07 1.57 -6.30
N GLN A 279 -28.94 2.07 -5.78
CA GLN A 279 -28.41 3.39 -6.10
C GLN A 279 -27.42 3.23 -7.24
N LYS A 280 -27.76 3.77 -8.41
CA LYS A 280 -26.87 3.70 -9.58
C LYS A 280 -25.54 4.39 -9.24
N ALA A 281 -24.47 3.61 -9.31
CA ALA A 281 -23.10 4.07 -9.17
C ALA A 281 -22.26 3.31 -10.21
N HIS A 282 -21.45 4.01 -10.98
CA HIS A 282 -20.67 3.44 -12.08
C HIS A 282 -19.18 3.60 -11.80
N LEU A 283 -18.43 2.55 -12.07
CA LEU A 283 -16.97 2.63 -12.14
C LEU A 283 -16.60 3.42 -13.40
N THR A 284 -15.79 4.45 -13.22
CA THR A 284 -15.33 5.36 -14.28
C THR A 284 -13.83 5.62 -14.12
N LEU A 285 -13.16 6.01 -15.20
CA LEU A 285 -11.78 6.49 -15.13
C LEU A 285 -11.80 8.00 -14.88
N GLY A 286 -11.45 8.41 -13.67
CA GLY A 286 -11.30 9.81 -13.27
C GLY A 286 -9.93 10.37 -13.64
N LYS A 287 -9.62 11.58 -13.15
CA LYS A 287 -8.36 12.28 -13.47
C LYS A 287 -7.12 11.58 -12.89
N LEU A 288 -7.27 10.93 -11.75
CA LEU A 288 -6.18 10.29 -11.00
C LEU A 288 -6.36 8.76 -10.91
N GLY A 289 -7.17 8.17 -11.79
CA GLY A 289 -7.39 6.72 -11.85
C GLY A 289 -8.86 6.31 -11.69
N LEU A 290 -9.08 5.03 -11.37
CA LEU A 290 -10.42 4.46 -11.19
C LEU A 290 -11.19 5.18 -10.08
N THR A 291 -12.46 5.47 -10.28
CA THR A 291 -13.33 6.05 -9.26
C THR A 291 -14.79 5.65 -9.49
N ILE A 292 -15.62 5.78 -8.46
CA ILE A 292 -17.06 5.54 -8.55
C ILE A 292 -17.78 6.87 -8.59
N ARG A 293 -18.70 7.03 -9.54
CA ARG A 293 -19.53 8.22 -9.67
C ARG A 293 -21.01 7.86 -9.73
N ARG A 294 -21.85 8.74 -9.19
CA ARG A 294 -23.30 8.68 -9.43
C ARG A 294 -23.59 9.24 -10.82
N PRO A 295 -24.62 8.74 -11.54
CA PRO A 295 -25.14 9.44 -12.70
C PRO A 295 -25.48 10.88 -12.27
N GLU A 296 -25.10 11.87 -13.08
CA GLU A 296 -25.56 13.23 -12.83
C GLU A 296 -27.09 13.20 -12.81
N VAL A 297 -27.67 13.66 -11.69
CA VAL A 297 -29.10 13.95 -11.67
C VAL A 297 -29.28 14.99 -12.75
N ALA A 298 -30.06 14.67 -13.80
CA ALA A 298 -30.48 15.66 -14.77
C ALA A 298 -31.12 16.79 -13.96
N THR A 299 -30.38 17.88 -13.79
CA THR A 299 -30.96 19.12 -13.33
C THR A 299 -31.87 19.53 -14.47
N ASN A 300 -33.13 19.09 -14.41
CA ASN A 300 -34.18 19.79 -15.11
C ASN A 300 -34.01 21.23 -14.66
N GLY A 301 -33.48 22.05 -15.58
CA GLY A 301 -33.23 23.45 -15.33
C GLY A 301 -34.48 24.00 -14.65
N CYS A 302 -34.26 24.73 -13.57
CA CYS A 302 -35.29 25.54 -12.94
C CYS A 302 -35.75 26.56 -13.99
N LYS A 303 -36.64 26.12 -14.90
CA LYS A 303 -37.28 26.97 -15.89
C LYS A 303 -38.33 27.76 -15.13
N ASN A 304 -37.95 28.98 -14.77
CA ASN A 304 -38.80 30.16 -14.60
C ASN A 304 -40.28 29.88 -14.31
N GLY A 305 -40.60 29.60 -13.05
CA GLY A 305 -41.91 29.89 -12.50
C GLY A 305 -41.98 31.34 -12.04
N HIS A 306 -42.02 32.30 -12.97
CA HIS A 306 -42.40 33.66 -12.63
C HIS A 306 -43.87 33.64 -12.21
N HIS A 307 -44.10 33.59 -10.89
CA HIS A 307 -45.36 33.95 -10.28
C HIS A 307 -45.61 35.44 -10.54
N LYS A 308 -46.38 35.74 -11.59
CA LYS A 308 -47.10 37.02 -11.65
C LYS A 308 -48.35 36.87 -10.81
N THR A 309 -48.36 37.52 -9.66
CA THR A 309 -49.56 37.84 -8.89
C THR A 309 -49.80 39.34 -8.98
N ARG A 310 -50.99 39.68 -9.51
CA ARG A 310 -51.64 40.98 -9.64
C ARG A 310 -51.03 41.99 -10.60
#